data_AF-A0A1B3XVL9-F1
#
_entry.id   AF-A0A1B3XVL9-F1
#
_cell.length_a   1.000
_cell.length_b   1.000
_cell.length_c   1.000
_cell.angle_alpha   90.00
_cell.angle_beta   90.00
_cell.angle_gamma   90.00
#
_symmetry.space_group_name_H-M   'P 1'
#
loop_
_entity.id
_entity.type
_entity.pdbx_description
1 polymer ?
#
loop_
_entity_poly.entity_id
_entity_poly.type
_entity_poly.pdbx_seq_one_letter_code
_entity_poly.pdbx_strand_id
1 'polypeptide(L)'
;MDISSIKMLDKIEELASKAKQANSEDKVQGYVIAIKALCEVMVDEKAGSVGISKPIALSQPIMSATPNVEPVKMDEANGESLFDF
;
A
#
# COMPACT_ATOMS: atom_id res chain seq x y z
N MET A 1 25.48 21.62 -7.62
CA MET A 1 24.11 21.59 -7.06
C MET A 1 23.24 21.11 -8.21
N ASP A 2 22.88 19.84 -8.20
CA ASP A 2 22.20 19.18 -9.30
C ASP A 2 20.85 19.86 -9.56
N ILE A 3 20.63 20.29 -10.80
CA ILE A 3 19.36 20.90 -11.27
C ILE A 3 18.16 19.99 -10.94
N SER A 4 18.39 18.69 -10.79
CA SER A 4 17.43 17.68 -10.33
C SER A 4 16.89 17.99 -8.91
N SER A 5 17.76 18.33 -7.96
CA SER A 5 17.36 18.57 -6.57
C SER A 5 16.47 19.81 -6.43
N ILE A 6 16.74 20.87 -7.21
CA ILE A 6 15.92 22.09 -7.21
C ILE A 6 14.50 21.78 -7.69
N LYS A 7 14.36 21.04 -8.80
CA LYS A 7 13.05 20.63 -9.32
C LYS A 7 12.24 19.76 -8.34
N MET A 8 12.91 18.91 -7.57
CA MET A 8 12.26 18.11 -6.53
C MET A 8 11.75 18.98 -5.37
N LEU A 9 12.53 20.00 -4.96
CA LEU A 9 12.10 20.97 -3.95
C LEU A 9 10.90 21.80 -4.43
N ASP A 10 10.90 22.25 -5.69
CA ASP A 10 9.74 22.94 -6.28
C ASP A 10 8.48 22.04 -6.23
N LYS A 11 8.65 20.73 -6.44
CA LYS A 11 7.53 19.78 -6.37
C LYS A 11 7.02 19.58 -4.94
N ILE A 12 7.91 19.56 -3.96
CA ILE A 12 7.53 19.52 -2.53
C ILE A 12 6.72 20.77 -2.18
N GLU A 13 7.13 21.95 -2.64
CA GLU A 13 6.41 23.20 -2.39
C GLU A 13 5.01 23.20 -3.03
N GLU A 14 4.89 22.71 -4.27
CA GLU A 14 3.60 22.54 -4.95
C GLU A 14 2.66 21.60 -4.16
N LEU A 15 3.17 20.45 -3.71
CA LEU A 15 2.41 19.47 -2.94
C LEU A 15 2.00 20.02 -1.57
N ALA A 16 2.88 20.74 -0.89
CA ALA A 16 2.57 21.39 0.39
C ALA A 16 1.47 22.45 0.21
N SER A 17 1.51 23.21 -0.88
CA SER A 17 0.47 24.18 -1.22
C SER A 17 -0.86 23.50 -1.53
N LYS A 18 -0.86 22.35 -2.20
CA LYS A 18 -2.07 21.54 -2.44
C LYS A 18 -2.63 20.93 -1.17
N ALA A 19 -1.77 20.47 -0.25
CA ALA A 19 -2.20 19.96 1.04
C ALA A 19 -2.92 21.02 1.86
N LYS A 20 -2.39 22.25 1.91
CA LYS A 20 -3.03 23.38 2.62
C LYS A 20 -4.39 23.76 2.05
N GLN A 21 -4.62 23.52 0.75
CA GLN A 21 -5.87 23.84 0.06
C GLN A 21 -6.83 22.64 -0.02
N ALA A 22 -6.45 21.48 0.53
CA ALA A 22 -7.26 20.28 0.43
C ALA A 22 -8.46 20.35 1.38
N ASN A 23 -9.65 19.98 0.87
CA ASN A 23 -10.91 20.04 1.60
C ASN A 23 -11.24 18.76 2.39
N SER A 24 -10.29 17.83 2.54
CA SER A 24 -10.49 16.54 3.19
C SER A 24 -9.17 16.05 3.76
N GLU A 25 -9.24 15.45 4.95
CA GLU A 25 -8.08 14.92 5.66
C GLU A 25 -7.38 13.80 4.88
N ASP A 26 -8.12 12.92 4.19
CA ASP A 26 -7.54 11.88 3.31
C ASP A 26 -6.63 12.48 2.23
N LYS A 27 -7.05 13.61 1.64
CA LYS A 27 -6.25 14.31 0.61
C LYS A 27 -5.00 14.92 1.24
N VAL A 28 -5.13 15.55 2.42
CA VAL A 28 -3.97 16.08 3.16
C VAL A 28 -2.97 14.97 3.43
N GLN A 29 -3.41 13.83 3.97
CA GLN A 29 -2.57 12.67 4.23
C GLN A 29 -1.90 12.16 2.96
N GLY A 30 -2.64 12.05 1.85
CA GLY A 30 -2.08 11.67 0.55
C GLY A 30 -0.95 12.59 0.09
N TYR A 31 -1.11 13.92 0.22
CA TYR A 31 -0.05 14.88 -0.13
C TYR A 31 1.16 14.79 0.81
N VAL A 32 0.94 14.59 2.11
CA VAL A 32 2.03 14.42 3.09
C VAL A 32 2.84 13.16 2.80
N ILE A 33 2.19 12.05 2.46
CA ILE A 33 2.87 10.80 2.06
C ILE A 33 3.70 11.01 0.80
N ALA A 34 3.16 11.72 -0.21
CA ALA A 34 3.90 12.05 -1.42
C ALA A 34 5.14 12.91 -1.15
N ILE A 35 5.04 13.90 -0.26
CA ILE A 35 6.17 14.72 0.18
C ILE A 35 7.22 13.87 0.89
N LYS A 36 6.81 12.99 1.81
CA LYS A 36 7.72 12.05 2.50
C LYS A 36 8.49 11.20 1.50
N ALA A 37 7.81 10.61 0.53
CA ALA A 37 8.44 9.78 -0.50
C ALA A 37 9.45 10.57 -1.35
N LEU A 38 9.13 11.81 -1.73
CA LEU A 38 10.07 12.68 -2.46
C LEU A 38 11.33 12.98 -1.63
N CYS A 39 11.16 13.30 -0.34
CA CYS A 39 12.29 13.52 0.55
C CYS A 39 13.16 12.26 0.71
N GLU A 40 12.55 11.08 0.82
CA GLU A 40 13.27 9.81 0.90
C GLU A 40 14.11 9.58 -0.36
N VAL A 41 13.54 9.75 -1.55
CA VAL A 41 14.26 9.61 -2.83
C VAL A 41 15.43 10.58 -2.93
N MET A 42 15.25 11.84 -2.52
CA MET A 42 16.32 12.85 -2.56
C MET A 42 17.48 12.53 -1.61
N VAL A 43 17.21 11.85 -0.49
CA VAL A 43 18.22 11.41 0.47
C VAL A 43 18.87 10.11 -0.02
N ASP A 44 18.10 9.20 -0.63
CA ASP A 44 18.57 7.90 -1.12
C ASP A 44 19.41 8.00 -2.42
N GLU A 45 19.21 9.01 -3.28
CA GLU A 45 20.10 9.26 -4.44
C GLU A 45 21.57 9.52 -4.03
N LYS A 46 21.83 9.87 -2.75
CA LYS A 46 23.19 9.96 -2.19
C LYS A 46 23.75 8.62 -1.71
N ALA A 47 22.90 7.61 -1.51
CA ALA A 47 23.24 6.26 -1.05
C ALA A 47 22.88 5.26 -2.15
N GLY A 48 23.77 5.09 -3.13
CA GLY A 48 23.48 4.37 -4.37
C GLY A 48 22.62 3.11 -4.23
N SER A 49 21.57 3.03 -5.06
CA SER A 49 20.93 1.79 -5.53
C SER A 49 20.57 0.78 -4.44
N VAL A 50 19.48 0.97 -3.69
CA VAL A 50 18.84 -0.13 -2.96
C VAL A 50 17.33 -0.15 -3.16
N GLY A 51 16.92 -0.97 -4.14
CA GLY A 51 15.72 -1.82 -4.10
C GLY A 51 14.40 -1.19 -3.68
N ILE A 52 13.63 -0.75 -4.67
CA ILE A 52 12.16 -0.71 -4.58
C ILE A 52 11.71 -2.10 -4.10
N SER A 53 11.41 -2.21 -2.81
CA SER A 53 10.76 -3.38 -2.25
C SER A 53 9.37 -3.42 -2.88
N LYS A 54 9.20 -4.29 -3.88
CA LYS A 54 7.90 -4.62 -4.49
C LYS A 54 6.87 -4.89 -3.37
N PRO A 55 5.60 -4.52 -3.58
CA PRO A 55 4.54 -4.92 -2.66
C PRO A 55 4.55 -6.44 -2.57
N ILE A 56 4.66 -6.95 -1.34
CA ILE A 56 4.51 -8.37 -1.03
C ILE A 56 3.10 -8.74 -1.50
N ALA A 57 3.02 -9.55 -2.54
CA ALA A 57 1.78 -10.21 -2.91
C ALA A 57 1.36 -11.08 -1.73
N LEU A 58 0.24 -10.72 -1.09
CA LEU A 58 -0.45 -11.58 -0.13
C LEU A 58 -0.73 -12.91 -0.83
N SER A 59 0.10 -13.90 -0.50
CA SER A 59 -0.02 -15.25 -1.02
C SER A 59 -1.32 -15.82 -0.47
N GLN A 60 -2.21 -16.22 -1.38
CA GLN A 60 -3.46 -16.89 -1.07
C GLN A 60 -3.20 -18.15 -0.20
N PRO A 61 -4.15 -18.54 0.67
CA PRO A 61 -3.96 -19.67 1.57
C PRO A 61 -3.78 -20.96 0.77
N ILE A 62 -2.62 -21.59 0.95
CA ILE A 62 -2.30 -22.86 0.33
C ILE A 62 -3.01 -23.93 1.15
N MET A 63 -3.99 -24.58 0.53
CA MET A 63 -4.62 -25.79 1.04
C MET A 63 -3.56 -26.88 1.16
N SER A 64 -3.27 -27.31 2.38
CA SER A 64 -2.51 -28.53 2.65
C SER A 64 -3.51 -29.64 2.92
N ALA A 65 -3.82 -30.41 1.89
CA ALA A 65 -4.48 -31.69 2.03
C ALA A 65 -3.50 -32.70 2.66
N THR A 66 -3.91 -33.36 3.75
CA THR A 66 -3.35 -34.65 4.15
C THR A 66 -4.47 -35.70 4.20
N PRO A 67 -4.21 -36.93 3.76
CA PRO A 67 -5.25 -37.88 3.39
C PRO A 67 -5.71 -38.74 4.59
N ASN A 68 -6.90 -39.33 4.40
CA ASN A 68 -7.46 -40.50 5.10
C ASN A 68 -8.28 -40.23 6.37
N VAL A 69 -9.61 -40.08 6.23
CA VAL A 69 -10.64 -40.93 6.90
C VAL A 69 -11.90 -40.93 6.00
N GLU A 70 -12.56 -42.09 5.94
CA GLU A 70 -13.80 -42.52 5.26
C GLU A 70 -14.89 -41.49 4.85
N PRO A 71 -15.70 -41.82 3.81
CA PRO A 71 -16.70 -40.92 3.25
C PRO A 71 -17.96 -40.90 4.12
N VAL A 72 -18.20 -39.80 4.84
CA VAL A 72 -19.50 -39.56 5.45
C VAL A 72 -20.37 -38.81 4.45
N LYS A 73 -21.49 -39.45 4.10
CA LYS A 73 -22.51 -38.95 3.17
C LYS A 73 -23.15 -37.68 3.73
N MET A 74 -23.41 -36.74 2.82
CA MET A 74 -24.21 -35.52 2.99
C MET A 74 -25.56 -35.83 3.66
N ASP A 75 -26.00 -34.96 4.56
CA ASP A 75 -27.39 -34.45 4.59
C ASP A 75 -27.48 -33.23 5.53
N GLU A 76 -28.13 -32.17 5.03
CA GLU A 76 -28.72 -31.03 5.77
C GLU A 76 -27.86 -30.07 6.62
N ALA A 77 -27.17 -29.12 5.97
CA ALA A 77 -26.87 -27.84 6.62
C ALA A 77 -26.82 -26.65 5.64
N ASN A 78 -27.86 -26.45 4.83
CA ASN A 78 -28.14 -25.15 4.21
C ASN A 78 -28.84 -24.23 5.23
N GLY A 79 -28.17 -23.96 6.36
CA GLY A 79 -28.65 -23.04 7.41
C GLY A 79 -28.13 -21.62 7.14
N GLU A 80 -29.02 -20.64 7.25
CA GLU A 80 -28.95 -19.30 6.66
C GLU A 80 -27.69 -18.47 6.94
N SER A 81 -27.31 -17.67 5.93
CA SER A 81 -26.16 -16.74 5.94
C SER A 81 -26.23 -15.75 7.10
N LEU A 82 -25.35 -15.91 8.09
CA LEU A 82 -25.24 -15.10 9.31
C LEU A 82 -24.46 -13.78 9.10
N PHE A 83 -24.60 -13.20 7.91
CA PHE A 83 -24.16 -11.84 7.60
C PHE A 83 -25.33 -11.10 6.96
N ASP A 84 -26.27 -10.71 7.83
CA ASP A 84 -27.23 -9.64 7.60
C ASP A 84 -26.50 -8.29 7.79
N PHE A 85 -26.88 -7.28 6.99
CA PHE A 85 -26.23 -5.96 6.91
C PHE A 85 -26.51 -5.08 8.13
#